data_AF-A0A7S2YM44-F1
#
_entry.id   AF-A0A7S2YM44-F1
#
_cell.length_a   1.000
_cell.length_b   1.000
_cell.length_c   1.000
_cell.angle_alpha   90.00
_cell.angle_beta   90.00
_cell.angle_gamma   90.00
#
_symmetry.space_group_name_H-M   'P 1'
#
loop_
_entity.id
_entity.type
_entity.pdbx_description
1 polymer ?
#
loop_
_entity_poly.entity_id
_entity_poly.type
_entity_poly.pdbx_seq_one_letter_code
_entity_poly.pdbx_strand_id
1 'polypeptide(L)'
;IFQKGSPNIPQKEKIIMEKVNLALEPSKMYLVLGAPGSGKSTLLKMIANNLSQQKGETASGQVSINGVTPLSPQQAKKDKTSPVVWSNLVGYIDQIDRLHPWLTVWETCEFAWKCRSGGTHREPWFDKSPEADAMIATMDENMEQVTKILQGLGLTRVKDTFV
;
A
#
# COMPACT_ATOMS: atom_id res chain seq x y z
N ILE A 1 29.49 39.51 21.45
CA ILE A 1 28.48 38.44 21.27
C ILE A 1 28.70 37.86 19.87
N PHE A 2 29.50 36.79 19.75
CA PHE A 2 29.78 36.15 18.47
C PHE A 2 28.92 34.88 18.38
N GLN A 3 27.89 34.90 17.52
CA GLN A 3 27.19 33.67 17.13
C GLN A 3 28.13 32.87 16.23
N LYS A 4 28.60 31.73 16.74
CA LYS A 4 29.34 30.74 15.95
C LYS A 4 28.35 30.12 14.96
N GLY A 5 28.41 30.56 13.70
CA GLY A 5 27.71 29.90 12.60
C GLY A 5 28.12 28.43 12.57
N SER A 6 27.14 27.54 12.57
CA SER A 6 27.39 26.10 12.47
C SER A 6 28.10 25.81 11.13
N PRO A 7 29.22 25.09 11.11
CA PRO A 7 29.90 24.76 9.86
C PRO A 7 28.96 23.89 9.01
N ASN A 8 28.72 24.32 7.77
CA ASN A 8 27.98 23.54 6.78
C ASN A 8 28.86 22.37 6.33
N ILE A 9 28.76 21.24 7.04
CA ILE A 9 29.47 20.01 6.69
C ILE A 9 28.87 19.52 5.37
N PRO A 10 29.65 19.39 4.28
CA PRO A 10 29.14 18.83 3.03
C PRO A 10 28.61 17.42 3.32
N GLN A 11 27.30 17.24 3.15
CA GLN A 11 26.64 15.95 3.26
C GLN A 11 27.25 15.03 2.19
N LYS A 12 28.04 14.04 2.61
CA LYS A 12 28.63 13.07 1.69
C LYS A 12 27.49 12.26 1.07
N GLU A 13 27.31 12.37 -0.24
CA GLU A 13 26.32 11.58 -0.97
C GLU A 13 26.60 10.09 -0.74
N LYS A 14 25.58 9.39 -0.21
CA LYS A 14 25.64 7.96 0.05
C LYS A 14 24.66 7.26 -0.88
N ILE A 15 25.20 6.50 -1.83
CA ILE A 15 24.41 5.64 -2.70
C ILE A 15 23.94 4.43 -1.88
N ILE A 16 22.62 4.28 -1.73
CA ILE A 16 22.02 3.14 -1.02
C ILE A 16 21.78 1.96 -1.96
N MET A 17 21.38 2.24 -3.20
CA MET A 17 21.15 1.25 -4.25
C MET A 17 21.53 1.85 -5.61
N GLU A 18 22.13 1.05 -6.48
CA GLU A 18 22.48 1.45 -7.84
C GLU A 18 22.19 0.29 -8.80
N LYS A 19 21.58 0.57 -9.96
CA LYS A 19 21.37 -0.38 -11.07
C LYS A 19 20.72 -1.71 -10.66
N VAL A 20 19.73 -1.64 -9.78
CA VAL A 20 18.93 -2.80 -9.38
C VAL A 20 17.93 -3.12 -10.49
N ASN A 21 18.04 -4.31 -11.08
CA ASN A 21 17.09 -4.84 -12.06
C ASN A 21 16.49 -6.13 -11.50
N LEU A 22 15.16 -6.21 -11.42
CA LEU A 22 14.44 -7.35 -10.84
C LEU A 22 13.24 -7.68 -11.72
N ALA A 23 13.01 -8.98 -11.95
CA ALA A 23 11.80 -9.51 -12.56
C ALA A 23 11.24 -10.58 -11.62
N LEU A 24 10.00 -10.39 -11.18
CA LEU A 24 9.33 -11.27 -10.23
C LEU A 24 8.18 -11.96 -10.96
N GLU A 25 8.23 -13.29 -11.01
CA GLU A 25 7.18 -14.12 -11.59
C GLU A 25 5.97 -14.25 -10.65
N PRO A 26 4.74 -14.30 -11.18
CA PRO A 26 3.54 -14.55 -10.40
C PRO A 26 3.61 -15.87 -9.61
N SER A 27 2.85 -15.93 -8.51
CA SER A 27 2.71 -17.13 -7.68
C SER A 27 4.00 -17.64 -7.02
N LYS A 28 5.05 -16.81 -6.94
CA LYS A 28 6.30 -17.11 -6.24
C LYS A 28 6.52 -16.19 -5.04
N MET A 29 7.14 -16.73 -4.01
CA MET A 29 7.62 -15.99 -2.85
C MET A 29 9.10 -15.66 -3.02
N TYR A 30 9.46 -14.39 -2.79
CA TYR A 30 10.83 -13.90 -2.91
C TYR A 30 11.32 -13.38 -1.57
N LEU A 31 12.59 -13.65 -1.25
CA LEU A 31 13.24 -13.24 -0.02
C LEU A 31 14.36 -12.24 -0.32
N VAL A 32 14.30 -11.06 0.32
CA VAL A 32 15.34 -10.02 0.20
C VAL A 32 16.24 -10.07 1.43
N LEU A 33 17.52 -10.44 1.23
CA LEU A 33 18.53 -10.52 2.29
C LEU A 33 19.59 -9.42 2.14
N GLY A 34 20.14 -8.98 3.26
CA GLY A 34 21.20 -7.99 3.29
C GLY A 34 21.45 -7.42 4.69
N ALA A 35 22.65 -6.90 4.92
CA ALA A 35 23.04 -6.28 6.19
C ALA A 35 22.13 -5.09 6.58
N PRO A 36 22.09 -4.68 7.86
CA PRO A 36 21.42 -3.44 8.26
C PRO A 36 21.89 -2.24 7.42
N GLY A 37 20.95 -1.41 6.97
CA GLY A 37 21.26 -0.25 6.12
C GLY A 37 21.55 -0.54 4.64
N SER A 38 21.42 -1.80 4.18
CA SER A 38 21.63 -2.18 2.77
C SER A 38 20.51 -1.78 1.80
N GLY A 39 19.49 -1.04 2.27
CA GLY A 39 18.40 -0.57 1.40
C GLY A 39 17.22 -1.52 1.20
N LYS A 40 17.11 -2.65 1.93
CA LYS A 40 15.99 -3.62 1.78
C LYS A 40 14.62 -2.96 1.90
N SER A 41 14.38 -2.22 2.99
CA SER A 41 13.11 -1.53 3.20
C SER A 41 12.89 -0.43 2.16
N THR A 42 13.96 0.21 1.69
CA THR A 42 13.90 1.20 0.60
C THR A 42 13.44 0.55 -0.70
N LEU A 43 14.00 -0.62 -1.05
CA LEU A 43 13.61 -1.39 -2.22
C LEU A 43 12.12 -1.78 -2.16
N LEU A 44 11.65 -2.32 -1.03
CA LEU A 44 10.25 -2.70 -0.85
C LEU A 44 9.31 -1.48 -0.92
N LYS A 45 9.69 -0.35 -0.32
CA LYS A 45 8.93 0.91 -0.39
C LYS A 45 8.89 1.49 -1.80
N MET A 46 9.98 1.36 -2.57
CA MET A 46 10.00 1.74 -3.99
C MET A 46 9.05 0.90 -4.82
N ILE A 47 9.02 -0.43 -4.63
CA ILE A 47 8.08 -1.33 -5.30
C ILE A 47 6.63 -0.96 -4.97
N ALA A 48 6.36 -0.64 -3.70
CA ALA A 48 5.04 -0.19 -3.25
C ALA A 48 4.67 1.25 -3.65
N ASN A 49 5.55 1.97 -4.36
CA ASN A 49 5.41 3.40 -4.65
C ASN A 49 5.11 4.25 -3.39
N ASN A 50 5.72 3.86 -2.26
CA ASN A 50 5.55 4.48 -0.94
C ASN A 50 6.90 4.99 -0.38
N LEU A 51 7.81 5.39 -1.27
CA LEU A 51 9.07 6.01 -0.87
C LEU A 51 8.87 7.50 -0.66
N SER A 52 8.83 7.93 0.61
CA SER A 52 8.86 9.35 0.96
C SER A 52 10.28 9.88 0.84
N GLN A 53 10.54 10.70 -0.18
CA GLN A 53 11.83 11.38 -0.36
C GLN A 53 11.95 12.54 0.62
N GLN A 54 13.00 12.53 1.45
CA GLN A 54 13.36 13.68 2.28
C GLN A 54 14.20 14.69 1.48
N LYS A 55 14.35 15.91 2.02
CA LYS A 55 15.14 16.96 1.37
C LYS A 55 16.60 16.50 1.20
N GLY A 56 17.04 16.37 -0.05
CA GLY A 56 18.38 15.90 -0.42
C GLY A 56 18.46 14.43 -0.83
N GLU A 57 17.37 13.68 -0.74
CA GLU A 57 17.29 12.31 -1.27
C GLU A 57 16.78 12.32 -2.71
N THR A 58 17.37 11.49 -3.55
CA THR A 58 16.91 11.26 -4.92
C THR A 58 16.67 9.78 -5.12
N ALA A 59 15.58 9.45 -5.80
CA ALA A 59 15.30 8.09 -6.27
C ALA A 59 14.78 8.16 -7.70
N SER A 60 15.31 7.26 -8.53
CA SER A 60 14.91 7.10 -9.93
C SER A 60 14.73 5.61 -10.23
N GLY A 61 13.95 5.32 -11.29
CA GLY A 61 13.62 3.97 -11.68
C GLY A 61 12.14 3.83 -11.98
N GLN A 62 11.76 2.64 -12.45
CA GLN A 62 10.39 2.30 -12.80
C GLN A 62 10.06 0.92 -12.28
N VAL A 63 8.83 0.76 -11.79
CA VAL A 63 8.25 -0.51 -11.38
C VAL A 63 6.98 -0.71 -12.20
N SER A 64 6.74 -1.95 -12.63
CA SER A 64 5.49 -2.30 -13.30
C SER A 64 5.00 -3.67 -12.88
N ILE A 65 3.68 -3.86 -12.90
CA ILE A 65 3.01 -5.14 -12.71
C ILE A 65 2.05 -5.31 -13.87
N ASN A 66 2.23 -6.38 -14.67
CA ASN A 66 1.41 -6.66 -15.85
C ASN A 66 1.27 -5.45 -16.80
N GLY A 67 2.35 -4.69 -17.00
CA GLY A 67 2.37 -3.48 -17.84
C GLY A 67 1.78 -2.23 -17.19
N VAL A 68 1.21 -2.32 -15.99
CA VAL A 68 0.72 -1.17 -15.22
C VAL A 68 1.87 -0.57 -14.41
N THR A 69 2.05 0.74 -14.48
CA THR A 69 3.06 1.48 -13.71
C THR A 69 2.39 2.45 -12.74
N PRO A 70 2.95 2.69 -11.55
CA PRO A 70 2.40 3.66 -10.62
C PRO A 70 2.46 5.08 -11.21
N LEU A 71 1.38 5.85 -11.05
CA LEU A 71 1.38 7.27 -11.39
C LEU A 71 2.17 8.06 -10.34
N SER A 72 2.87 9.10 -10.78
CA SER A 72 3.47 10.05 -9.84
C SER A 72 2.37 10.79 -9.05
N PRO A 73 2.65 11.30 -7.83
CA PRO A 73 1.66 12.02 -7.03
C PRO A 73 1.03 13.22 -7.75
N GLN A 74 1.74 13.84 -8.69
CA GLN A 74 1.25 14.95 -9.50
C GLN A 74 0.33 14.49 -10.64
N GLN A 75 0.63 13.34 -11.24
CA GLN A 75 -0.20 12.72 -12.28
C GLN A 75 -1.49 12.14 -11.69
N ALA A 76 -1.41 11.46 -10.55
CA ALA A 76 -2.57 10.90 -9.86
C ALA A 76 -3.61 11.97 -9.46
N LYS A 77 -3.19 13.22 -9.20
CA LYS A 77 -4.10 14.34 -8.91
C LYS A 77 -4.82 14.89 -10.15
N LYS A 78 -4.22 14.76 -11.33
CA LYS A 78 -4.77 15.28 -12.60
C LYS A 78 -5.59 14.23 -13.33
N ASP A 79 -5.17 12.98 -13.28
CA ASP A 79 -5.83 11.86 -13.96
C ASP A 79 -6.74 11.12 -12.97
N LYS A 80 -8.00 11.58 -12.88
CA LYS A 80 -9.06 10.90 -12.12
C LYS A 80 -9.64 9.69 -12.86
N THR A 81 -9.16 9.42 -14.07
CA THR A 81 -9.69 8.41 -14.99
C THR A 81 -8.83 7.14 -15.06
N SER A 82 -7.65 7.13 -14.43
CA SER A 82 -6.83 5.92 -14.35
C SER A 82 -7.61 4.81 -13.65
N PRO A 83 -7.89 3.68 -14.32
CA PRO A 83 -8.75 2.63 -13.80
C PRO A 83 -8.09 1.83 -12.66
N VAL A 84 -6.79 1.99 -12.44
CA VAL A 84 -6.02 1.14 -11.51
C VAL A 84 -5.33 1.98 -10.45
N VAL A 85 -5.72 1.75 -9.21
CA VAL A 85 -5.08 2.33 -8.01
C VAL A 85 -3.94 1.42 -7.58
N TRP A 86 -2.70 1.94 -7.57
CA TRP A 86 -1.50 1.14 -7.26
C TRP A 86 -1.57 0.43 -5.90
N SER A 87 -2.12 1.09 -4.88
CA SER A 87 -2.31 0.51 -3.54
C SER A 87 -3.35 -0.62 -3.46
N ASN A 88 -4.13 -0.84 -4.52
CA ASN A 88 -4.98 -2.02 -4.66
C ASN A 88 -4.22 -3.21 -5.26
N LEU A 89 -3.12 -2.97 -5.97
CA LEU A 89 -2.26 -4.01 -6.53
C LEU A 89 -1.10 -4.38 -5.60
N VAL A 90 -0.51 -3.38 -4.92
CA VAL A 90 0.68 -3.57 -4.09
C VAL A 90 0.43 -3.05 -2.68
N GLY A 91 0.51 -3.96 -1.71
CA GLY A 91 0.49 -3.64 -0.28
C GLY A 91 1.90 -3.65 0.30
N TYR A 92 2.21 -2.66 1.15
CA TYR A 92 3.43 -2.64 1.96
C TYR A 92 3.05 -2.78 3.43
N ILE A 93 3.61 -3.79 4.11
CA ILE A 93 3.47 -4.00 5.54
C ILE A 93 4.78 -3.53 6.19
N ASP A 94 4.68 -2.56 7.10
CA ASP A 94 5.85 -2.00 7.81
C ASP A 94 6.31 -2.94 8.93
N GLN A 95 7.48 -2.67 9.50
CA GLN A 95 8.00 -3.42 10.64
C GLN A 95 7.19 -3.18 11.93
N ILE A 96 6.56 -2.01 12.04
CA ILE A 96 5.74 -1.63 13.19
C ILE A 96 4.29 -1.76 12.78
N ASP A 97 3.55 -2.61 13.49
CA ASP A 97 2.11 -2.74 13.32
C ASP A 97 1.41 -1.46 13.77
N ARG A 98 0.50 -0.98 12.92
CA ARG A 98 -0.29 0.25 13.15
C ARG A 98 -1.75 -0.10 13.36
N LEU A 99 -2.01 -1.15 14.12
CA LEU A 99 -3.36 -1.57 14.45
C LEU A 99 -3.84 -0.81 15.68
N HIS A 100 -5.15 -0.52 15.73
CA HIS A 100 -5.73 0.14 16.88
C HIS A 100 -6.00 -0.91 17.96
N PRO A 101 -5.42 -0.78 19.16
CA PRO A 101 -5.34 -1.88 20.14
C PRO A 101 -6.68 -2.28 20.76
N TRP A 102 -7.74 -1.50 20.49
CA TRP A 102 -9.09 -1.74 20.99
C TRP A 102 -10.02 -2.32 19.93
N LEU A 103 -9.53 -2.58 18.72
CA LEU A 103 -10.31 -3.21 17.67
C LEU A 103 -10.04 -4.71 17.66
N THR A 104 -11.12 -5.47 17.54
CA THR A 104 -11.07 -6.90 17.21
C THR A 104 -10.56 -7.11 15.77
N VAL A 105 -10.19 -8.35 15.44
CA VAL A 105 -9.86 -8.75 14.07
C VAL A 105 -10.99 -8.38 13.10
N TRP A 106 -12.25 -8.59 13.49
CA TRP A 106 -13.43 -8.21 12.73
C TRP A 106 -13.47 -6.69 12.50
N GLU A 107 -13.45 -5.89 13.57
CA GLU A 107 -13.56 -4.43 13.48
C GLU A 107 -12.38 -3.81 12.72
N THR A 108 -11.19 -4.41 12.82
CA THR A 108 -10.01 -4.00 12.05
C THR A 108 -10.23 -4.21 10.56
N CYS A 109 -10.76 -5.37 10.16
CA CYS A 109 -11.06 -5.67 8.76
C CYS A 109 -12.22 -4.82 8.23
N GLU A 110 -13.24 -4.59 9.06
CA GLU A 110 -14.35 -3.68 8.76
C GLU A 110 -13.87 -2.25 8.55
N PHE A 111 -12.99 -1.75 9.43
CA PHE A 111 -12.39 -0.43 9.31
C PHE A 111 -11.58 -0.31 8.00
N ALA A 112 -10.72 -1.29 7.72
CA ALA A 112 -9.94 -1.33 6.48
C ALA A 112 -10.83 -1.32 5.23
N TRP A 113 -11.93 -2.09 5.27
CA TRP A 113 -12.94 -2.12 4.21
C TRP A 113 -13.59 -0.76 3.97
N LYS A 114 -14.04 -0.10 5.06
CA LYS A 114 -14.62 1.25 5.00
C LYS A 114 -13.64 2.27 4.44
N CYS A 115 -12.36 2.21 4.82
CA CYS A 115 -11.32 3.09 4.29
C CYS A 115 -11.02 2.86 2.80
N ARG A 116 -11.10 1.62 2.31
CA ARG A 116 -10.76 1.31 0.92
C ARG A 116 -11.83 1.79 -0.06
N SER A 117 -13.10 1.80 0.33
CA SER A 117 -14.18 1.97 -0.65
C SER A 117 -15.32 2.88 -0.22
N GLY A 118 -15.19 3.55 0.94
CA GLY A 118 -16.18 4.54 1.39
C GLY A 118 -17.61 4.00 1.50
N GLY A 119 -17.79 2.68 1.63
CA GLY A 119 -19.10 2.04 1.68
C GLY A 119 -19.86 1.95 0.34
N THR A 120 -19.19 2.12 -0.82
CA THR A 120 -19.78 1.82 -2.13
C THR A 120 -18.75 1.19 -3.06
N HIS A 121 -18.85 -0.12 -3.31
CA HIS A 121 -17.91 -0.85 -4.18
C HIS A 121 -18.44 -0.92 -5.60
N ARG A 122 -18.58 0.26 -6.23
CA ARG A 122 -18.96 0.30 -7.64
C ARG A 122 -17.71 0.08 -8.48
N GLU A 123 -17.36 -1.17 -8.74
CA GLU A 123 -16.37 -1.48 -9.77
C GLU A 123 -16.84 -0.91 -11.13
N PRO A 124 -15.91 -0.48 -11.99
CA PRO A 124 -16.23 -0.05 -13.36
C PRO A 124 -16.94 -1.12 -14.20
N TRP A 125 -16.90 -2.39 -13.75
CA TRP A 125 -17.39 -3.58 -14.44
C TRP A 125 -18.78 -4.02 -14.00
N PHE A 126 -19.34 -3.45 -12.92
CA PHE A 126 -20.71 -3.78 -12.52
C PHE A 126 -21.72 -3.09 -13.43
N ASP A 127 -22.80 -3.82 -13.73
CA ASP A 127 -23.97 -3.24 -14.37
C ASP A 127 -24.48 -2.05 -13.55
N LYS A 128 -25.01 -1.04 -14.24
CA LYS A 128 -25.52 0.19 -13.61
C LYS A 128 -27.03 0.14 -13.36
N SER A 129 -27.61 -1.05 -13.40
CA SER A 129 -29.02 -1.26 -13.15
C SER A 129 -29.39 -1.01 -11.68
N PRO A 130 -30.65 -0.63 -11.40
CA PRO A 130 -31.16 -0.53 -10.04
C PRO A 130 -31.06 -1.85 -9.25
N GLU A 131 -31.11 -2.98 -9.96
CA GLU A 131 -30.94 -4.32 -9.37
C GLU A 131 -29.51 -4.54 -8.87
N ALA A 132 -28.50 -4.17 -9.67
CA ALA A 132 -27.10 -4.24 -9.26
C ALA A 132 -26.82 -3.32 -8.05
N ASP A 133 -27.39 -2.11 -8.05
CA ASP A 133 -27.25 -1.18 -6.93
C ASP A 133 -27.92 -1.72 -5.65
N ALA A 134 -29.08 -2.37 -5.75
CA ALA A 134 -29.75 -3.02 -4.61
C ALA A 134 -28.97 -4.25 -4.08
N MET A 135 -28.39 -5.03 -4.99
CA MET A 135 -27.50 -6.14 -4.62
C MET A 135 -26.28 -5.63 -3.86
N ILE A 136 -25.58 -4.62 -4.38
CA ILE A 136 -24.40 -4.03 -3.73
C ILE A 136 -24.76 -3.52 -2.33
N ALA A 137 -25.89 -2.80 -2.19
CA ALA A 137 -26.36 -2.33 -0.89
C ALA A 137 -26.58 -3.47 0.10
N THR A 138 -27.20 -4.57 -0.35
CA THR A 138 -27.42 -5.76 0.47
C THR A 138 -26.08 -6.43 0.87
N MET A 139 -25.10 -6.48 -0.03
CA MET A 139 -23.77 -7.04 0.27
C MET A 139 -23.02 -6.19 1.30
N ASP A 140 -23.11 -4.86 1.18
CA ASP A 140 -22.47 -3.90 2.07
C ASP A 140 -23.11 -3.92 3.47
N GLU A 141 -24.45 -4.01 3.55
CA GLU A 141 -25.18 -4.19 4.82
C GLU A 141 -24.76 -5.46 5.57
N ASN A 142 -24.54 -6.55 4.82
CA ASN A 142 -24.12 -7.84 5.38
C ASN A 142 -22.60 -7.96 5.59
N MET A 143 -21.80 -6.93 5.27
CA MET A 143 -20.34 -6.96 5.32
C MET A 143 -19.76 -8.21 4.64
N GLU A 144 -20.33 -8.57 3.49
CA GLU A 144 -20.06 -9.87 2.87
C GLU A 144 -18.59 -10.03 2.47
N GLN A 145 -17.96 -8.95 2.01
CA GLN A 145 -16.56 -8.96 1.62
C GLN A 145 -15.62 -9.10 2.81
N VAL A 146 -15.93 -8.46 3.95
CA VAL A 146 -15.17 -8.66 5.20
C VAL A 146 -15.27 -10.12 5.63
N THR A 147 -16.47 -10.70 5.58
CA THR A 147 -16.70 -12.11 5.92
C THR A 147 -15.91 -13.05 5.00
N LYS A 148 -15.95 -12.83 3.69
CA LYS A 148 -15.19 -13.61 2.70
C LYS A 148 -13.68 -13.47 2.90
N ILE A 149 -13.18 -12.27 3.21
CA ILE A 149 -11.76 -12.06 3.51
C ILE A 149 -11.33 -12.86 4.74
N LEU A 150 -12.09 -12.77 5.84
CA LEU A 150 -11.77 -13.53 7.06
C LEU A 150 -11.80 -15.03 6.82
N GLN A 151 -12.77 -15.53 6.04
CA GLN A 151 -12.82 -16.94 5.67
C GLN A 151 -11.64 -17.35 4.80
N GLY A 152 -11.31 -16.56 3.77
CA GLY A 152 -10.19 -16.83 2.87
C GLY A 152 -8.82 -16.81 3.56
N LEU A 153 -8.67 -15.97 4.59
CA LEU A 153 -7.47 -15.89 5.41
C LEU A 153 -7.46 -16.90 6.58
N GLY A 154 -8.54 -17.65 6.80
CA GLY A 154 -8.66 -18.58 7.92
C GLY A 154 -8.80 -17.91 9.30
N LEU A 155 -9.20 -16.64 9.32
CA LEU A 155 -9.31 -15.82 10.54
C LEU A 155 -10.69 -15.85 11.20
N THR A 156 -11.66 -16.58 10.63
CA THR A 156 -13.05 -16.62 11.13
C THR A 156 -13.15 -17.00 12.62
N ARG A 157 -12.29 -17.89 13.11
CA ARG A 157 -12.30 -18.35 14.51
C ARG A 157 -11.78 -17.32 15.51
N VAL A 158 -11.03 -16.32 15.06
CA VAL A 158 -10.41 -15.28 15.89
C VAL A 158 -11.03 -13.91 15.65
N LYS A 159 -12.18 -13.85 14.97
CA LYS A 159 -12.83 -12.59 14.57
C LYS A 159 -13.10 -11.65 15.76
N ASP A 160 -13.40 -12.22 16.94
CA ASP A 160 -13.75 -11.49 18.16
C ASP A 160 -12.51 -11.26 19.09
N THR A 161 -11.31 -11.59 18.61
CA THR A 161 -10.06 -11.40 19.37
C THR A 161 -9.49 -10.00 19.08
N PHE A 162 -9.03 -9.30 20.12
CA PHE A 162 -8.30 -8.04 19.98
C PHE A 162 -6.94 -8.23 19.30
N VAL A 163 -6.51 -7.23 18.54
CA VAL A 163 -5.21 -7.23 17.85
C VAL A 163 -4.21 -6.30 18.51
#